data_AF-A0A6P6FX82-F1
#
_entry.id   AF-A0A6P6FX82-F1
#
_cell.length_a   1.000
_cell.length_b   1.000
_cell.length_c   1.000
_cell.angle_alpha   90.00
_cell.angle_beta   90.00
_cell.angle_gamma   90.00
#
_symmetry.space_group_name_H-M   'P 1'
#
loop_
_entity.id
_entity.type
_entity.pdbx_description
1 polymer ?
#
loop_
_entity_poly.entity_id
_entity_poly.type
_entity_poly.pdbx_seq_one_letter_code
_entity_poly.pdbx_strand_id
1 'polypeptide(L)'
;VSKLGQSLVKARDFLRVEMQNLDEDSEFHRTLKSFVEHAETDVTLLLEEEKRIMTLVKSTADYFHGKAGRDEGLRLFVIVRDFLIILDKVCKEIKDSTEKAAKTTTSKKDSQTAAATSENHQPTPSDIHQRLFPAIAGRRIDDDDSSSDDESPSP
;
A
#
# COMPACT_ATOMS: atom_id res chain seq x y z
N VAL A 1 6.95 12.13 14.66
CA VAL A 1 8.03 13.16 14.60
C VAL A 1 7.98 14.18 15.77
N SER A 2 6.94 14.14 16.61
CA SER A 2 6.66 15.15 17.63
C SER A 2 7.74 15.40 18.69
N LYS A 3 8.44 14.36 19.19
CA LYS A 3 9.51 14.52 20.19
C LYS A 3 10.68 15.34 19.63
N LEU A 4 11.02 15.12 18.37
CA LEU A 4 12.11 15.83 17.69
C LEU A 4 11.76 17.31 17.49
N GLY A 5 10.51 17.61 17.09
CA GLY A 5 10.00 18.98 17.02
C GLY A 5 10.01 19.68 18.39
N GLN A 6 9.63 18.99 19.46
CA GLN A 6 9.67 19.55 20.81
C GLN A 6 11.11 19.85 21.28
N SER A 7 12.06 18.96 21.02
CA SER A 7 13.47 19.22 21.36
C SER A 7 14.05 20.38 20.57
N LEU A 8 13.65 20.53 19.30
CA LEU A 8 14.09 21.64 18.46
C LEU A 8 13.56 22.98 18.95
N VAL A 9 12.28 23.03 19.33
CA VAL A 9 11.68 24.23 19.96
C VAL A 9 12.46 24.62 21.22
N LYS A 10 12.82 23.65 22.08
CA LYS A 10 13.64 23.92 23.27
C LYS A 10 15.02 24.46 22.92
N ALA A 11 15.68 23.92 21.90
CA ALA A 11 17.00 24.39 21.46
C ALA A 11 16.94 25.82 20.92
N ARG A 12 15.90 26.14 20.14
CA ARG A 12 15.64 27.49 19.63
C ARG A 12 15.33 28.47 20.77
N ASP A 13 14.52 28.06 21.74
CA ASP A 13 14.16 28.91 22.88
C ASP A 13 15.39 29.14 23.79
N PHE A 14 16.25 28.14 23.97
CA PHE A 14 17.54 28.28 24.64
C PHE A 14 18.45 29.30 23.93
N LEU A 15 18.60 29.19 22.61
CA LEU A 15 19.38 30.14 21.80
C LEU A 15 18.84 31.58 21.97
N ARG A 16 17.51 31.74 22.02
CA ARG A 16 16.86 33.06 22.12
C ARG A 16 16.94 33.68 23.51
N VAL A 17 16.78 32.89 24.57
CA VAL A 17 16.62 33.41 25.95
C VAL A 17 17.95 33.39 26.70
N GLU A 18 18.63 32.25 26.70
CA GLU A 18 19.82 32.04 27.53
C GLU A 18 21.09 32.58 26.86
N MET A 19 21.14 32.60 25.52
CA MET A 19 22.33 33.05 24.79
C MET A 19 22.25 34.49 24.28
N GLN A 20 21.18 35.22 24.55
CA GLN A 20 20.96 36.58 24.04
C GLN A 20 22.03 37.61 24.48
N ASN A 21 22.64 37.41 25.65
CA ASN A 21 23.64 38.32 26.22
C ASN A 21 25.07 37.76 26.18
N LEU A 22 25.25 36.59 25.55
CA LEU A 22 26.57 36.01 25.33
C LEU A 22 27.19 36.65 24.09
N ASP A 23 28.50 36.46 23.90
CA ASP A 23 29.18 36.87 22.69
C ASP A 23 28.55 36.17 21.47
N GLU A 24 27.73 36.92 20.73
CA GLU A 24 27.03 36.44 19.52
C GLU A 24 28.03 35.97 18.45
N ASP A 25 29.29 36.41 18.55
CA ASP A 25 30.39 36.03 17.66
C ASP A 25 31.13 34.77 18.09
N SER A 26 30.80 34.19 19.24
CA SER A 26 31.37 32.91 19.66
C SER A 26 31.06 31.80 18.64
N GLU A 27 32.07 30.97 18.35
CA GLU A 27 31.94 29.88 17.39
C GLU A 27 30.81 28.91 17.76
N PHE A 28 30.61 28.69 19.07
CA PHE A 28 29.51 27.87 19.59
C PHE A 28 28.13 28.47 19.25
N HIS A 29 27.92 29.77 19.49
CA HIS A 29 26.66 30.43 19.17
C HIS A 29 26.33 30.34 17.68
N ARG A 30 27.31 30.66 16.81
CA ARG A 30 27.13 30.58 15.35
C ARG A 30 26.82 29.16 14.89
N THR A 31 27.52 28.16 15.43
CA THR A 31 27.31 26.75 15.09
C THR A 31 25.94 26.27 15.55
N LEU A 32 25.54 26.58 16.79
CA LEU A 32 24.25 26.17 17.33
C LEU A 32 23.09 26.85 16.59
N LYS A 33 23.21 28.14 16.27
CA LYS A 33 22.23 28.87 15.46
C LYS A 33 22.03 28.21 14.09
N SER A 34 23.13 27.98 13.36
CA SER A 34 23.10 27.29 12.07
C SER A 34 22.47 25.90 12.19
N PHE A 35 22.86 25.11 13.21
CA PHE A 35 22.26 23.81 13.46
C PHE A 35 20.73 23.87 13.65
N VAL A 36 20.24 24.80 14.48
CA VAL A 36 18.80 24.97 14.73
C VAL A 36 18.06 25.35 13.45
N GLU A 37 18.59 26.30 12.66
CA GLU A 37 17.99 26.73 11.39
C GLU A 37 17.88 25.57 10.37
N HIS A 38 18.91 24.74 10.25
CA HIS A 38 18.87 23.56 9.38
C HIS A 38 17.89 22.51 9.90
N ALA A 39 17.94 22.22 11.20
CA ALA A 39 17.04 21.25 11.83
C ALA A 39 15.56 21.68 11.73
N GLU A 40 15.25 22.98 11.74
CA GLU A 40 13.89 23.49 11.51
C GLU A 40 13.36 23.12 10.13
N THR A 41 14.19 23.20 9.11
CA THR A 41 13.83 22.78 7.75
C THR A 41 13.56 21.28 7.71
N ASP A 42 14.49 20.46 8.21
CA ASP A 42 14.38 19.00 8.17
C ASP A 42 13.20 18.48 8.98
N VAL A 43 12.97 19.02 10.17
CA VAL A 43 11.86 18.61 11.04
C VAL A 43 10.52 19.01 10.44
N THR A 44 10.44 20.18 9.79
CA THR A 44 9.22 20.61 9.09
C THR A 44 8.89 19.65 7.95
N LEU A 45 9.88 19.31 7.11
CA LEU A 45 9.71 18.32 6.05
C LEU A 45 9.26 16.95 6.59
N LEU A 46 9.86 16.49 7.69
CA LEU A 46 9.46 15.24 8.34
C LEU A 46 8.01 15.27 8.85
N LEU A 47 7.54 16.40 9.37
CA LEU A 47 6.16 16.57 9.83
C LEU A 47 5.16 16.56 8.67
N GLU A 48 5.50 17.23 7.58
CA GLU A 48 4.69 17.23 6.36
C GLU A 48 4.59 15.82 5.76
N GLU A 49 5.70 15.10 5.72
CA GLU A 49 5.75 13.74 5.21
C GLU A 49 5.01 12.75 6.13
N GLU A 50 5.14 12.89 7.46
CA GLU A 50 4.34 12.12 8.44
C GLU A 50 2.83 12.33 8.19
N LYS A 51 2.40 13.57 7.96
CA LYS A 51 1.00 13.89 7.65
C LYS A 51 0.55 13.31 6.31
N ARG A 52 1.39 13.39 5.28
CA ARG A 52 1.12 12.84 3.95
C ARG A 52 0.95 11.32 4.03
N ILE A 53 1.90 10.62 4.65
CA ILE A 53 1.86 9.17 4.87
C ILE A 53 0.62 8.78 5.66
N MET A 54 0.31 9.48 6.76
CA MET A 54 -0.85 9.17 7.59
C MET A 54 -2.17 9.35 6.82
N THR A 55 -2.24 10.33 5.91
CA THR A 55 -3.39 10.52 5.02
C THR A 55 -3.55 9.36 4.06
N LEU A 56 -2.45 8.87 3.46
CA LEU A 56 -2.45 7.69 2.61
C LEU A 56 -2.93 6.46 3.40
N VAL A 57 -2.32 6.18 4.56
CA VAL A 57 -2.69 5.06 5.45
C VAL A 57 -4.18 5.10 5.77
N LYS A 58 -4.71 6.28 6.11
CA LYS A 58 -6.15 6.45 6.37
C LYS A 58 -7.00 6.14 5.14
N SER A 59 -6.64 6.68 3.97
CA SER A 59 -7.40 6.43 2.74
C SER A 59 -7.41 4.95 2.35
N THR A 60 -6.30 4.25 2.55
CA THR A 60 -6.20 2.80 2.34
C THR A 60 -7.03 2.04 3.36
N ALA A 61 -7.01 2.44 4.64
CA ALA A 61 -7.86 1.83 5.67
C ALA A 61 -9.35 2.01 5.36
N ASP A 62 -9.75 3.23 4.99
CA ASP A 62 -11.12 3.57 4.63
C ASP A 62 -11.61 2.77 3.41
N TYR A 63 -10.72 2.42 2.47
CA TYR A 63 -11.03 1.54 1.34
C TYR A 63 -11.47 0.14 1.79
N PHE A 64 -10.75 -0.48 2.73
CA PHE A 64 -10.98 -1.88 3.12
C PHE A 64 -12.00 -2.02 4.25
N HIS A 65 -12.02 -1.07 5.20
CA HIS A 65 -12.83 -1.18 6.43
C HIS A 65 -13.91 -0.10 6.55
N GLY A 66 -14.00 0.83 5.59
CA GLY A 66 -14.89 2.00 5.69
C GLY A 66 -14.49 2.92 6.84
N LYS A 67 -15.36 3.88 7.17
CA LYS A 67 -15.08 4.92 8.19
C LYS A 67 -15.23 4.43 9.65
N ALA A 68 -15.36 3.12 9.87
CA ALA A 68 -15.64 2.52 11.18
C ALA A 68 -14.38 2.34 12.05
N GLY A 69 -13.19 2.24 11.44
CA GLY A 69 -11.95 1.89 12.11
C GLY A 69 -11.08 3.09 12.48
N ARG A 70 -11.37 3.74 13.62
CA ARG A 70 -10.34 4.59 14.26
C ARG A 70 -9.18 3.66 14.67
N ASP A 71 -7.98 3.93 14.18
CA ASP A 71 -6.72 3.19 14.44
C ASP A 71 -6.50 1.86 13.68
N GLU A 72 -7.30 1.53 12.67
CA GLU A 72 -7.11 0.27 11.92
C GLU A 72 -6.10 0.35 10.77
N GLY A 73 -5.66 1.55 10.40
CA GLY A 73 -4.85 1.73 9.19
C GLY A 73 -3.53 0.99 9.19
N LEU A 74 -2.81 0.97 10.32
CA LEU A 74 -1.57 0.19 10.42
C LEU A 74 -1.82 -1.32 10.55
N ARG A 75 -2.93 -1.71 11.19
CA ARG A 75 -3.33 -3.11 11.34
C ARG A 75 -3.61 -3.76 9.98
N LEU A 76 -4.16 -3.00 9.03
CA LEU A 76 -4.41 -3.46 7.67
C LEU A 76 -3.12 -4.01 7.01
N PHE A 77 -1.99 -3.33 7.13
CA PHE A 77 -0.73 -3.79 6.53
C PHE A 77 -0.26 -5.13 7.10
N VAL A 78 -0.46 -5.35 8.41
CA VAL A 78 -0.15 -6.63 9.06
C VAL A 78 -1.04 -7.74 8.50
N ILE A 79 -2.35 -7.48 8.38
CA ILE A 79 -3.32 -8.44 7.83
C ILE A 79 -2.94 -8.81 6.39
N VAL A 80 -2.66 -7.82 5.54
CA VAL A 80 -2.27 -8.05 4.14
C VAL A 80 -0.98 -8.86 4.05
N ARG A 81 0.04 -8.52 4.85
CA ARG A 81 1.30 -9.28 4.91
C ARG A 81 1.05 -10.74 5.25
N ASP A 82 0.28 -11.01 6.31
CA ASP A 82 0.05 -12.37 6.80
C ASP A 82 -0.80 -13.17 5.81
N PHE A 83 -1.80 -12.55 5.17
CA PHE A 83 -2.56 -13.16 4.08
C PHE A 83 -1.66 -13.57 2.91
N LEU A 84 -0.75 -12.70 2.46
CA LEU A 84 0.16 -13.00 1.36
C LEU A 84 1.12 -14.14 1.71
N ILE A 85 1.58 -14.23 2.95
CA ILE A 85 2.40 -15.35 3.43
C ILE A 85 1.62 -16.67 3.38
N ILE A 86 0.35 -16.66 3.79
CA ILE A 86 -0.50 -17.86 3.73
C ILE A 86 -0.77 -18.24 2.27
N LEU A 87 -1.06 -17.28 1.41
CA LEU A 87 -1.31 -17.50 -0.02
C LEU A 87 -0.09 -18.14 -0.69
N ASP A 88 1.11 -17.63 -0.44
CA ASP A 88 2.37 -18.20 -0.95
C ASP A 88 2.55 -19.68 -0.51
N LYS A 89 2.26 -19.99 0.76
CA LYS A 89 2.32 -21.37 1.27
C LYS A 89 1.33 -22.29 0.56
N VAL A 90 0.07 -21.87 0.41
CA VAL A 90 -0.97 -22.66 -0.25
C VAL A 90 -0.62 -22.91 -1.72
N CYS A 91 -0.10 -21.90 -2.43
CA CYS A 91 0.36 -22.07 -3.82
C CYS A 91 1.48 -23.12 -3.93
N LYS A 92 2.44 -23.13 -2.99
CA LYS A 92 3.51 -24.13 -2.94
C LYS A 92 2.97 -25.53 -2.67
N GLU A 93 2.08 -25.67 -1.70
CA GLU A 93 1.46 -26.97 -1.36
C GLU A 93 0.68 -27.56 -2.54
N ILE A 94 -0.07 -26.74 -3.29
CA ILE A 94 -0.80 -27.18 -4.48
C ILE A 94 0.17 -27.66 -5.57
N LYS A 95 1.25 -26.91 -5.82
CA LYS A 95 2.28 -27.29 -6.80
C LYS A 95 2.91 -28.64 -6.44
N ASP A 96 3.36 -28.77 -5.19
CA ASP A 96 3.99 -30.00 -4.70
C ASP A 96 3.03 -31.20 -4.75
N SER A 97 1.75 -30.98 -4.47
CA SER A 97 0.71 -32.02 -4.54
C SER A 97 0.41 -32.44 -5.98
N THR A 98 0.43 -31.49 -6.93
CA THR A 98 0.25 -31.74 -8.37
C THR A 98 1.45 -32.50 -8.95
N GLU A 99 2.67 -32.15 -8.56
CA GLU A 99 3.89 -32.89 -8.95
C GLU A 99 3.91 -34.32 -8.38
N LYS A 100 3.40 -34.52 -7.16
CA LYS A 100 3.24 -35.86 -6.55
C LYS A 100 2.18 -36.70 -7.27
N ALA A 101 1.05 -36.10 -7.63
CA ALA A 101 -0.02 -36.77 -8.39
C ALA A 101 0.45 -37.16 -9.81
N ALA A 102 1.19 -36.28 -10.51
CA ALA A 102 1.75 -36.57 -11.83
C ALA A 102 2.77 -37.74 -11.82
N LYS A 103 3.50 -37.93 -10.71
CA LYS A 103 4.39 -39.10 -10.53
C LYS A 103 3.66 -40.40 -10.24
N THR A 104 2.39 -40.36 -9.81
CA THR A 104 1.60 -41.57 -9.53
C THR A 104 0.72 -42.02 -10.70
N THR A 105 0.50 -41.15 -11.71
CA THR A 105 -0.39 -41.41 -12.85
C THR A 105 0.29 -42.00 -14.09
N THR A 106 1.61 -42.24 -14.11
CA THR A 106 2.28 -42.97 -15.21
C THR A 106 2.00 -44.48 -15.22
N SER A 107 1.20 -44.99 -14.27
CA SER A 107 0.71 -46.37 -14.26
C SER A 107 -0.82 -46.41 -14.17
N LYS A 108 -1.54 -45.93 -15.20
CA LYS A 108 -2.81 -46.52 -15.68
C LYS A 108 -3.35 -45.74 -16.89
N LYS A 109 -3.51 -46.49 -17.98
CA LYS A 109 -3.98 -46.10 -19.30
C LYS A 109 -5.52 -46.13 -19.37
N ASP A 110 -6.05 -45.35 -20.31
CA ASP A 110 -7.30 -45.53 -21.09
C ASP A 110 -8.65 -44.93 -20.61
N SER A 111 -9.22 -44.16 -21.55
CA SER A 111 -10.63 -44.04 -21.98
C SER A 111 -11.56 -42.91 -21.47
N GLN A 112 -11.86 -42.02 -22.44
CA GLN A 112 -13.17 -41.48 -22.90
C GLN A 112 -14.04 -40.65 -21.93
N THR A 113 -14.24 -39.36 -22.22
CA THR A 113 -15.32 -38.71 -23.03
C THR A 113 -16.63 -38.48 -22.27
N ALA A 114 -17.00 -37.21 -22.04
CA ALA A 114 -18.27 -36.59 -22.45
C ALA A 114 -18.53 -35.27 -21.70
N ALA A 115 -18.95 -34.27 -22.46
CA ALA A 115 -19.32 -32.93 -22.01
C ALA A 115 -20.66 -32.91 -21.27
N ALA A 116 -20.80 -31.95 -20.36
CA ALA A 116 -22.10 -31.40 -19.97
C ALA A 116 -21.95 -29.89 -19.76
N THR A 117 -22.58 -29.13 -20.64
CA THR A 117 -22.85 -27.69 -20.52
C THR A 117 -23.87 -27.48 -19.40
N SER A 118 -23.49 -26.74 -18.36
CA SER A 118 -24.43 -26.09 -17.45
C SER A 118 -24.23 -24.59 -17.58
N GLU A 119 -25.24 -23.91 -18.14
CA GLU A 119 -25.38 -22.46 -18.08
C GLU A 119 -25.48 -22.03 -16.61
N ASN A 120 -24.36 -21.58 -16.05
CA ASN A 120 -24.36 -20.83 -14.81
C ASN A 120 -24.08 -19.38 -15.19
N HIS A 121 -25.02 -18.48 -14.90
CA HIS A 121 -24.82 -17.04 -15.06
C HIS A 121 -23.65 -16.63 -14.15
N GLN A 122 -22.46 -16.63 -14.72
CA GLN A 122 -21.24 -16.31 -14.02
C GLN A 122 -21.15 -14.79 -14.00
N PRO A 123 -21.29 -14.14 -12.82
CA PRO A 123 -21.18 -12.69 -12.75
C PRO A 123 -19.79 -12.31 -13.28
N THR A 124 -19.77 -11.27 -14.12
CA THR A 124 -18.51 -10.79 -14.69
C THR A 124 -17.54 -10.44 -13.54
N PRO A 125 -16.22 -10.58 -13.71
CA PRO A 125 -15.26 -10.20 -12.68
C PRO A 125 -15.52 -8.78 -12.16
N SER A 126 -15.94 -7.88 -13.04
CA SER A 126 -16.38 -6.52 -12.74
C SER A 126 -17.51 -6.47 -11.69
N ASP A 127 -18.55 -7.30 -11.82
CA ASP A 127 -19.67 -7.36 -10.85
C ASP A 127 -19.23 -7.85 -9.47
N ILE A 128 -18.28 -8.79 -9.42
CA ILE A 128 -17.73 -9.29 -8.16
C ILE A 128 -16.94 -8.19 -7.46
N HIS A 129 -16.10 -7.47 -8.21
CA HIS A 129 -15.34 -6.34 -7.69
C HIS A 129 -16.24 -5.20 -7.20
N GLN A 130 -17.37 -4.94 -7.87
CA GLN A 130 -18.36 -3.95 -7.44
C GLN A 130 -19.06 -4.35 -6.13
N ARG A 131 -19.35 -5.65 -5.94
CA ARG A 131 -19.96 -6.16 -4.70
C ARG A 131 -18.98 -6.23 -3.53
N LEU A 132 -17.74 -6.62 -3.77
CA LEU A 132 -16.74 -6.77 -2.71
C LEU A 132 -16.16 -5.41 -2.27
N PHE A 133 -16.13 -4.43 -3.18
CA PHE A 133 -15.53 -3.12 -2.93
C PHE A 133 -16.47 -1.96 -3.34
N PRO A 134 -17.64 -1.83 -2.70
CA PRO A 134 -18.63 -0.81 -3.05
C PRO A 134 -18.14 0.62 -2.84
N ALA A 135 -17.09 0.83 -2.02
CA ALA A 135 -16.53 2.14 -1.72
C ALA A 135 -15.85 2.85 -2.92
N ILE A 136 -15.60 2.16 -4.04
CA ILE A 136 -14.84 2.68 -5.19
C ILE A 136 -15.59 2.50 -6.53
N ALA A 137 -16.88 2.15 -6.50
CA ALA A 137 -17.67 1.94 -7.72
C ALA A 137 -17.69 3.17 -8.64
N GLY A 138 -17.64 4.39 -8.09
CA GLY A 138 -17.68 5.65 -8.86
C GLY A 138 -16.32 6.25 -9.26
N ARG A 139 -15.20 5.53 -9.15
CA ARG A 139 -13.86 6.04 -9.51
C ARG A 139 -13.11 5.19 -10.55
N ARG A 140 -13.79 4.25 -11.21
CA ARG A 140 -13.17 3.48 -12.29
C ARG A 140 -13.23 4.33 -13.56
N ILE A 141 -12.08 4.50 -14.22
CA ILE A 141 -12.03 4.93 -15.62
C ILE A 141 -12.71 3.81 -16.40
N ASP A 142 -13.76 4.15 -17.14
CA ASP A 142 -14.38 3.24 -18.09
C ASP A 142 -13.40 3.10 -19.27
N ASP A 143 -12.54 2.08 -19.22
CA ASP A 143 -11.72 1.65 -20.35
C ASP A 143 -12.61 0.91 -21.36
N ASP A 144 -13.54 1.63 -21.97
CA ASP A 144 -14.40 1.17 -23.06
C ASP A 144 -14.09 1.98 -24.32
N ASP A 145 -12.85 1.86 -24.79
CA ASP A 145 -12.46 2.29 -26.14
C ASP A 145 -11.90 1.08 -26.90
N SER A 146 -12.82 0.21 -27.33
CA SER A 146 -12.54 -0.81 -28.33
C SER A 146 -12.45 -0.15 -29.72
N SER A 147 -11.26 0.30 -30.10
CA SER A 147 -10.93 0.59 -31.51
C SER A 147 -10.73 -0.73 -32.26
N SER A 148 -11.80 -1.23 -32.88
CA SER A 148 -11.80 -2.35 -33.81
C SER A 148 -11.28 -1.89 -35.18
N ASP A 149 -10.01 -2.15 -35.50
CA ASP A 149 -9.51 -2.11 -36.88
C ASP A 149 -9.57 -3.52 -37.49
N ASP A 150 -10.43 -3.64 -38.50
CA ASP A 150 -10.73 -4.84 -39.27
C ASP A 150 -9.66 -5.04 -40.37
N GLU A 151 -8.89 -6.12 -40.30
CA GLU A 151 -7.92 -6.54 -41.32
C GLU A 151 -8.63 -7.48 -42.31
N SER A 152 -8.86 -7.01 -43.54
CA SER A 152 -9.31 -7.87 -44.64
C SER A 152 -8.14 -8.19 -45.57
N PRO A 153 -7.88 -9.47 -45.89
CA PRO A 153 -6.79 -9.88 -46.78
C PRO A 153 -7.16 -9.79 -48.27
N SER A 154 -6.10 -9.78 -49.07
CA SER A 154 -5.92 -9.35 -50.47
C SER A 154 -6.69 -10.09 -51.57
N PRO A 155 -6.47 -9.70 -52.84
CA PRO A 155 -5.42 -10.34 -53.64
C PRO A 155 -4.29 -9.40 -54.09
#